data_AF-A0A7S1CP13-F1
#
_entry.id   AF-A0A7S1CP13-F1
#
_cell.length_a   1.000
_cell.length_b   1.000
_cell.length_c   1.000
_cell.angle_alpha   90.00
_cell.angle_beta   90.00
_cell.angle_gamma   90.00
#
_symmetry.space_group_name_H-M   'P 1'
#
loop_
_entity.id
_entity.type
_entity.pdbx_description
1 polymer ?
#
loop_
_entity_poly.entity_id
_entity_poly.type
_entity_poly.pdbx_seq_one_letter_code
_entity_poly.pdbx_strand_id
1 'polypeptide(L)'
;VVLSSRRGDGDGKGDGDGDVPAVAASAGGKAAADDAALAAAAASIEPASREAKVFFCRALRDRCRALLRTLPGYAALRHVLDYDVAQMLNEKRYSAVVNTTPQLINHVEHTQYAPHTMNAMIFLTVDLMAAPEQARASDDLGMMRAVFWHANVMANLANCLATWPREVPARDWSSPLFPLAVQRGVFSQHDLATLSVDDIKARVASSGVEEELLGLWYARLAAVVEMAPRVAAMDVRGFAMQNAAFLITHLSCRGHI
;
A
#
# COMPACT_ATOMS: atom_id res chain seq x y z
N VAL A 1 24.62 7.19 36.33
CA VAL A 1 25.05 6.20 37.35
C VAL A 1 25.30 4.89 36.59
N VAL A 2 26.50 4.42 36.27
CA VAL A 2 27.90 4.79 36.51
C VAL A 2 28.67 4.45 35.22
N LEU A 3 29.47 5.40 34.73
CA LEU A 3 30.55 5.16 33.76
C LEU A 3 31.79 4.74 34.56
N SER A 4 32.52 3.73 34.09
CA SER A 4 33.84 3.37 34.62
C SER A 4 34.82 3.11 33.48
N SER A 5 35.79 4.02 33.39
CA SER A 5 36.98 4.01 32.57
C SER A 5 37.95 2.87 32.91
N ARG A 6 38.64 2.33 31.91
CA ARG A 6 40.07 1.99 32.02
C ARG A 6 40.80 2.38 30.74
N ARG A 7 41.79 3.26 30.91
CA ARG A 7 42.87 3.54 29.97
C ARG A 7 43.83 2.35 29.96
N GLY A 8 44.37 2.05 28.80
CA GLY A 8 45.59 1.28 28.60
C GLY A 8 46.31 1.86 27.40
N ASP A 9 47.39 2.59 27.66
CA ASP A 9 48.32 3.10 26.66
C ASP A 9 49.08 1.94 26.02
N GLY A 10 49.30 2.04 24.72
CA GLY A 10 50.09 1.09 23.94
C GLY A 10 50.42 1.66 22.57
N ASP A 11 51.56 2.35 22.49
CA ASP A 11 52.17 2.85 21.26
C ASP A 11 52.38 1.73 20.23
N GLY A 12 51.95 2.00 18.99
CA GLY A 12 52.18 1.13 17.84
C GLY A 12 52.05 1.91 16.54
N LYS A 13 53.15 2.56 16.13
CA LYS A 13 53.36 3.11 14.79
C LYS A 13 53.24 2.00 13.75
N GLY A 14 52.43 2.23 12.71
CA GLY A 14 52.36 1.40 11.51
C GLY A 14 51.73 2.21 10.38
N ASP A 15 52.58 2.82 9.56
CA ASP A 15 52.22 3.46 8.29
C ASP A 15 51.58 2.43 7.36
N GLY A 16 50.44 2.80 6.78
CA GLY A 16 49.67 2.00 5.84
C GLY A 16 48.82 2.90 4.97
N ASP A 17 49.48 3.54 4.02
CA ASP A 17 48.91 4.30 2.92
C ASP A 17 47.91 3.41 2.16
N GLY A 18 46.65 3.82 2.13
CA GLY A 18 45.55 3.07 1.55
C GLY A 18 44.47 4.03 1.08
N ASP A 19 44.63 4.47 -0.17
CA ASP A 19 43.65 5.22 -0.96
C ASP A 19 42.22 4.74 -0.68
N VAL A 20 41.43 5.59 -0.03
CA VAL A 20 39.97 5.44 0.01
C VAL A 20 39.47 6.13 -1.26
N PRO A 21 38.89 5.41 -2.25
CA PRO A 21 38.36 6.07 -3.41
C PRO A 21 37.15 6.90 -3.00
N ALA A 22 37.20 8.19 -3.33
CA ALA A 22 36.07 9.10 -3.24
C ALA A 22 34.88 8.50 -4.00
N VAL A 23 33.85 8.08 -3.26
CA VAL A 23 32.56 7.70 -3.83
C VAL A 23 31.91 8.98 -4.35
N ALA A 24 32.17 9.26 -5.63
CA ALA A 24 31.63 10.40 -6.34
C ALA A 24 30.09 10.36 -6.34
N ALA A 25 29.51 11.51 -6.05
CA ALA A 25 28.09 11.79 -6.12
C ALA A 25 27.49 11.45 -7.49
N SER A 26 26.71 10.37 -7.59
CA SER A 26 25.91 10.04 -8.78
C SER A 26 24.41 9.97 -8.49
N ALA A 27 23.97 10.05 -7.22
CA ALA A 27 22.57 9.99 -6.83
C ALA A 27 21.73 11.19 -7.35
N GLY A 28 22.34 12.35 -7.58
CA GLY A 28 21.66 13.55 -8.07
C GLY A 28 21.25 13.50 -9.55
N GLY A 29 21.95 12.71 -10.38
CA GLY A 29 21.66 12.62 -11.82
C GLY A 29 20.45 11.73 -12.14
N LYS A 30 20.20 10.71 -11.30
CA LYS A 30 19.10 9.76 -11.50
C LYS A 30 17.76 10.31 -11.02
N ALA A 31 17.72 11.00 -9.88
CA ALA A 31 16.52 11.70 -9.41
C ALA A 31 16.02 12.76 -10.41
N ALA A 32 16.94 13.52 -11.01
CA ALA A 32 16.60 14.48 -12.07
C ALA A 32 16.09 13.80 -13.36
N ALA A 33 16.59 12.60 -13.67
CA ALA A 33 16.14 11.82 -14.82
C ALA A 33 14.75 11.21 -14.60
N ASP A 34 14.44 10.77 -13.38
CA ASP A 34 13.14 10.20 -13.02
C ASP A 34 12.05 11.28 -12.92
N ASP A 35 12.39 12.47 -12.37
CA ASP A 35 11.53 13.65 -12.42
C ASP A 35 11.29 14.12 -13.86
N ALA A 36 12.32 14.06 -14.71
CA ALA A 36 12.18 14.35 -16.14
C ALA A 36 11.32 13.31 -16.87
N ALA A 37 11.35 12.03 -16.48
CA ALA A 37 10.51 10.98 -17.06
C ALA A 37 9.03 11.14 -16.67
N LEU A 38 8.74 11.48 -15.42
CA LEU A 38 7.38 11.85 -14.96
C LEU A 38 6.88 13.13 -15.64
N ALA A 39 7.74 14.14 -15.77
CA ALA A 39 7.42 15.36 -16.50
C ALA A 39 7.20 15.11 -17.99
N ALA A 40 7.99 14.22 -18.62
CA ALA A 40 7.86 13.82 -20.02
C ALA A 40 6.60 12.98 -20.28
N ALA A 41 6.25 12.05 -19.38
CA ALA A 41 5.01 11.28 -19.44
C ALA A 41 3.77 12.17 -19.21
N ALA A 42 3.88 13.19 -18.36
CA ALA A 42 2.85 14.21 -18.28
C ALA A 42 2.80 15.02 -19.58
N ALA A 43 3.95 15.46 -20.11
CA ALA A 43 4.08 16.30 -21.32
C ALA A 43 3.68 15.60 -22.62
N SER A 44 3.72 14.27 -22.68
CA SER A 44 3.23 13.48 -23.82
C SER A 44 1.70 13.42 -23.89
N ILE A 45 1.00 13.88 -22.85
CA ILE A 45 -0.44 14.12 -22.91
C ILE A 45 -0.65 15.48 -23.57
N GLU A 46 -1.26 15.47 -24.75
CA GLU A 46 -1.73 16.67 -25.46
C GLU A 46 -2.35 17.67 -24.48
N PRO A 47 -1.94 18.96 -24.49
CA PRO A 47 -2.41 19.97 -23.52
C PRO A 47 -3.94 20.00 -23.39
N ALA A 48 -4.66 19.92 -24.52
CA ALA A 48 -6.12 19.86 -24.54
C ALA A 48 -6.68 18.60 -23.84
N SER A 49 -6.00 17.45 -23.97
CA SER A 49 -6.37 16.20 -23.27
C SER A 49 -6.08 16.27 -21.77
N ARG A 50 -5.01 16.97 -21.37
CA ARG A 50 -4.69 17.19 -19.95
C ARG A 50 -5.75 18.10 -19.31
N GLU A 51 -6.11 19.18 -19.97
CA GLU A 51 -7.15 20.10 -19.51
C GLU A 51 -8.51 19.40 -19.39
N ALA A 52 -8.89 18.60 -20.38
CA ALA A 52 -10.13 17.81 -20.34
C ALA A 52 -10.16 16.81 -19.16
N LYS A 53 -9.04 16.10 -18.89
CA LYS A 53 -8.93 15.19 -17.73
C LYS A 53 -9.05 15.95 -16.40
N VAL A 54 -8.36 17.08 -16.27
CA VAL A 54 -8.42 17.92 -15.06
C VAL A 54 -9.84 18.44 -14.85
N PHE A 55 -10.49 18.91 -15.92
CA PHE A 55 -11.88 19.35 -15.87
C PHE A 55 -12.81 18.23 -15.42
N PHE A 56 -12.72 17.05 -16.04
CA PHE A 56 -13.53 15.89 -15.69
C PHE A 56 -13.35 15.48 -14.22
N CYS A 57 -12.10 15.37 -13.74
CA CYS A 57 -11.82 15.03 -12.35
C CYS A 57 -12.38 16.05 -11.36
N ARG A 58 -12.31 17.35 -11.69
CA ARG A 58 -12.90 18.43 -10.86
C ARG A 58 -14.43 18.32 -10.83
N ALA A 59 -15.06 18.16 -12.00
CA ALA A 59 -16.50 18.02 -12.11
C ALA A 59 -17.02 16.79 -11.35
N LEU A 60 -16.35 15.64 -11.50
CA LEU A 60 -16.68 14.40 -10.78
C LEU A 60 -16.53 14.60 -9.27
N ARG A 61 -15.40 15.15 -8.81
CA ARG A 61 -15.16 15.47 -7.40
C ARG A 61 -16.27 16.35 -6.83
N ASP A 62 -16.64 17.41 -7.54
CA ASP A 62 -17.63 18.37 -7.07
C ASP A 62 -19.02 17.73 -7.01
N ARG A 63 -19.36 16.86 -7.98
CA ARG A 63 -20.58 16.06 -7.97
C ARG A 63 -20.61 15.06 -6.81
N CYS A 64 -19.52 14.31 -6.59
CA CYS A 64 -19.41 13.38 -5.46
C CYS A 64 -19.55 14.13 -4.13
N ARG A 65 -18.88 15.28 -3.95
CA ARG A 65 -19.00 16.11 -2.75
C ARG A 65 -20.42 16.64 -2.54
N ALA A 66 -21.13 17.00 -3.61
CA ALA A 66 -22.52 17.41 -3.51
C ALA A 66 -23.42 16.27 -3.01
N LEU A 67 -23.23 15.04 -3.52
CA LEU A 67 -23.95 13.86 -3.05
C LEU A 67 -23.60 13.49 -1.60
N LEU A 68 -22.31 13.53 -1.24
CA LEU A 68 -21.89 13.22 0.13
C LEU A 68 -22.54 14.15 1.15
N ARG A 69 -22.72 15.44 0.82
CA ARG A 69 -23.39 16.42 1.69
C ARG A 69 -24.86 16.09 1.98
N THR A 70 -25.51 15.26 1.17
CA THR A 70 -26.89 14.85 1.41
C THR A 70 -27.00 13.66 2.36
N LEU A 71 -25.89 13.03 2.75
CA LEU A 71 -25.91 11.89 3.66
C LEU A 71 -26.14 12.34 5.11
N PRO A 72 -26.94 11.59 5.90
CA PRO A 72 -27.31 11.99 7.26
C PRO A 72 -26.09 12.10 8.21
N GLY A 73 -25.07 11.26 8.01
CA GLY A 73 -23.84 11.28 8.80
C GLY A 73 -22.76 12.24 8.30
N TYR A 74 -22.98 12.99 7.21
CA TYR A 74 -21.92 13.77 6.57
C TYR A 74 -21.26 14.77 7.53
N ALA A 75 -22.06 15.59 8.23
CA ALA A 75 -21.53 16.63 9.10
C ALA A 75 -20.63 16.06 10.21
N ALA A 76 -21.01 14.91 10.78
CA ALA A 76 -20.27 14.26 11.85
C ALA A 76 -18.98 13.61 11.34
N LEU A 77 -19.03 12.93 10.18
CA LEU A 77 -17.92 12.08 9.71
C LEU A 77 -17.05 12.72 8.62
N ARG A 78 -17.33 13.96 8.16
CA ARG A 78 -16.58 14.61 7.07
C ARG A 78 -15.07 14.62 7.31
N HIS A 79 -14.64 14.84 8.55
CA HIS A 79 -13.23 14.92 8.90
C HIS A 79 -12.53 13.56 8.83
N VAL A 80 -13.26 12.48 9.15
CA VAL A 80 -12.81 11.09 8.98
C VAL A 80 -12.68 10.76 7.49
N LEU A 81 -13.66 11.17 6.68
CA LEU A 81 -13.61 10.98 5.24
C LEU A 81 -12.45 11.76 4.59
N ASP A 82 -12.25 13.01 4.97
CA ASP A 82 -11.14 13.83 4.47
C ASP A 82 -9.78 13.19 4.84
N TYR A 83 -9.68 12.61 6.04
CA TYR A 83 -8.51 11.82 6.45
C TYR A 83 -8.31 10.57 5.58
N ASP A 84 -9.36 9.79 5.33
CA ASP A 84 -9.27 8.57 4.52
C ASP A 84 -8.89 8.89 3.06
N VAL A 85 -9.39 10.00 2.51
CA VAL A 85 -8.97 10.52 1.19
C VAL A 85 -7.49 10.94 1.20
N ALA A 86 -7.02 11.61 2.25
CA ALA A 86 -5.62 11.99 2.37
C ALA A 86 -4.70 10.77 2.44
N GLN A 87 -5.10 9.70 3.13
CA GLN A 87 -4.34 8.45 3.20
C GLN A 87 -4.24 7.76 1.85
N MET A 88 -5.34 7.70 1.09
CA MET A 88 -5.33 7.18 -0.29
C MET A 88 -4.39 7.97 -1.20
N LEU A 89 -4.42 9.31 -1.13
CA LEU A 89 -3.50 10.14 -1.90
C LEU A 89 -2.04 9.95 -1.47
N ASN A 90 -1.81 9.71 -0.18
CA ASN A 90 -0.49 9.41 0.34
C ASN A 90 0.04 8.07 -0.19
N GLU A 91 -0.80 7.04 -0.28
CA GLU A 91 -0.45 5.77 -0.92
C GLU A 91 -0.08 5.96 -2.40
N LYS A 92 -0.82 6.78 -3.16
CA LYS A 92 -0.45 7.06 -4.57
C LYS A 92 0.90 7.73 -4.71
N ARG A 93 1.26 8.62 -3.77
CA ARG A 93 2.60 9.23 -3.73
C ARG A 93 3.67 8.19 -3.39
N TYR A 94 3.42 7.37 -2.37
CA TYR A 94 4.33 6.30 -1.98
C TYR A 94 4.57 5.30 -3.12
N SER A 95 3.51 4.83 -3.78
CA SER A 95 3.59 3.94 -4.96
C SER A 95 4.44 4.55 -6.08
N ALA A 96 4.22 5.84 -6.39
CA ALA A 96 5.03 6.53 -7.39
C ALA A 96 6.52 6.58 -7.01
N VAL A 97 6.83 6.89 -5.75
CA VAL A 97 8.21 6.96 -5.23
C VAL A 97 8.89 5.59 -5.28
N VAL A 98 8.20 4.53 -4.87
CA VAL A 98 8.75 3.16 -4.87
C VAL A 98 9.01 2.66 -6.29
N ASN A 99 8.12 2.99 -7.23
CA ASN A 99 8.27 2.58 -8.62
C ASN A 99 9.40 3.31 -9.35
N THR A 100 9.68 4.58 -9.02
CA THR A 100 10.83 5.31 -9.59
C THR A 100 12.13 5.04 -8.82
N THR A 101 12.04 4.74 -7.53
CA THR A 101 13.21 4.47 -6.66
C THR A 101 13.08 3.08 -6.00
N PRO A 102 13.33 1.97 -6.74
CA PRO A 102 13.19 0.61 -6.20
C PRO A 102 14.04 0.33 -4.96
N GLN A 103 15.08 1.13 -4.69
CA GLN A 103 15.91 1.04 -3.48
C GLN A 103 15.10 1.26 -2.18
N LEU A 104 13.95 1.93 -2.28
CA LEU A 104 13.05 2.16 -1.14
C LEU A 104 12.10 0.99 -0.88
N ILE A 105 12.05 -0.02 -1.75
CA ILE A 105 11.21 -1.21 -1.55
C ILE A 105 11.62 -1.89 -0.24
N ASN A 106 10.71 -1.85 0.74
CA ASN A 106 10.84 -2.52 2.02
C ASN A 106 9.45 -2.88 2.58
N HIS A 107 9.35 -3.99 3.31
CA HIS A 107 8.06 -4.48 3.81
C HIS A 107 7.44 -3.58 4.89
N VAL A 108 8.28 -2.90 5.70
CA VAL A 108 7.82 -2.13 6.88
C VAL A 108 6.98 -0.93 6.45
N GLU A 109 7.50 -0.07 5.58
CA GLU A 109 6.75 1.08 5.06
C GLU A 109 5.58 0.62 4.17
N HIS A 110 5.81 -0.42 3.37
CA HIS A 110 4.80 -0.89 2.43
C HIS A 110 3.52 -1.34 3.10
N THR A 111 3.63 -2.08 4.20
CA THR A 111 2.45 -2.56 4.94
C THR A 111 1.65 -1.44 5.60
N GLN A 112 2.24 -0.26 5.78
CA GLN A 112 1.54 0.92 6.30
C GLN A 112 0.78 1.66 5.21
N TYR A 113 1.37 1.82 4.02
CA TYR A 113 0.79 2.65 2.96
C TYR A 113 -0.06 1.85 1.96
N ALA A 114 0.43 0.71 1.49
CA ALA A 114 -0.17 -0.04 0.38
C ALA A 114 -1.64 -0.43 0.58
N PRO A 115 -2.12 -0.79 1.79
CA PRO A 115 -3.53 -1.12 1.97
C PRO A 115 -4.48 -0.01 1.50
N HIS A 116 -4.10 1.26 1.58
CA HIS A 116 -4.97 2.38 1.20
C HIS A 116 -5.27 2.46 -0.31
N THR A 117 -4.58 1.68 -1.15
CA THR A 117 -4.80 1.62 -2.60
C THR A 117 -6.21 1.17 -3.00
N MET A 118 -6.86 0.37 -2.16
CA MET A 118 -8.18 -0.20 -2.43
C MET A 118 -9.33 0.77 -2.19
N ASN A 119 -9.06 1.92 -1.55
CA ASN A 119 -10.06 2.93 -1.18
C ASN A 119 -11.16 2.39 -0.24
N ALA A 120 -11.02 1.18 0.33
CA ALA A 120 -12.09 0.56 1.09
C ALA A 120 -12.44 1.39 2.34
N MET A 121 -11.45 2.01 2.99
CA MET A 121 -11.69 2.94 4.10
C MET A 121 -12.61 4.11 3.71
N ILE A 122 -12.44 4.65 2.49
CA ILE A 122 -13.30 5.73 1.98
C ILE A 122 -14.73 5.21 1.81
N PHE A 123 -14.91 4.07 1.14
CA PHE A 123 -16.23 3.49 0.91
C PHE A 123 -16.93 3.15 2.23
N LEU A 124 -16.23 2.52 3.17
CA LEU A 124 -16.80 2.14 4.47
C LEU A 124 -17.15 3.36 5.34
N THR A 125 -16.37 4.44 5.26
CA THR A 125 -16.74 5.71 5.91
C THR A 125 -17.99 6.32 5.26
N VAL A 126 -18.15 6.22 3.93
CA VAL A 126 -19.36 6.69 3.23
C VAL A 126 -20.58 5.83 3.56
N ASP A 127 -20.42 4.51 3.65
CA ASP A 127 -21.48 3.59 4.07
C ASP A 127 -21.91 3.91 5.50
N LEU A 128 -20.96 4.19 6.40
CA LEU A 128 -21.27 4.65 7.75
C LEU A 128 -21.98 6.01 7.75
N MET A 129 -21.64 6.93 6.86
CA MET A 129 -22.38 8.20 6.71
C MET A 129 -23.84 7.97 6.28
N ALA A 130 -24.11 6.93 5.51
CA ALA A 130 -25.45 6.55 5.07
C ALA A 130 -26.21 5.70 6.11
N ALA A 131 -25.51 5.12 7.08
CA ALA A 131 -26.07 4.20 8.06
C ALA A 131 -27.08 4.88 9.03
N PRO A 132 -27.97 4.08 9.66
CA PRO A 132 -28.87 4.57 10.71
C PRO A 132 -28.12 5.28 11.84
N GLU A 133 -28.81 6.19 12.52
CA GLU A 133 -28.23 6.99 13.61
C GLU A 133 -27.61 6.13 14.71
N GLN A 134 -28.20 4.98 15.04
CA GLN A 134 -27.70 4.07 16.06
C GLN A 134 -26.31 3.53 15.74
N ALA A 135 -26.04 3.19 14.48
CA ALA A 135 -24.72 2.75 14.06
C ALA A 135 -23.71 3.91 14.08
N ARG A 136 -24.14 5.11 13.67
CA ARG A 136 -23.30 6.32 13.60
C ARG A 136 -22.96 6.92 14.96
N ALA A 137 -23.88 6.86 15.92
CA ALA A 137 -23.74 7.41 17.26
C ALA A 137 -23.13 6.40 18.25
N SER A 138 -22.72 5.22 17.77
CA SER A 138 -22.10 4.20 18.61
C SER A 138 -20.70 4.63 19.08
N ASP A 139 -20.37 4.28 20.32
CA ASP A 139 -19.00 4.37 20.84
C ASP A 139 -18.05 3.35 20.16
N ASP A 140 -18.60 2.49 19.28
CA ASP A 140 -17.88 1.42 18.58
C ASP A 140 -17.04 1.95 17.40
N LEU A 141 -17.09 3.25 17.06
CA LEU A 141 -16.42 3.80 15.88
C LEU A 141 -14.95 3.37 15.77
N GLY A 142 -14.22 3.35 16.89
CA GLY A 142 -12.83 2.89 16.92
C GLY A 142 -12.67 1.41 16.53
N MET A 143 -13.55 0.53 17.02
CA MET A 143 -13.55 -0.89 16.65
C MET A 143 -14.09 -1.14 15.25
N MET A 144 -15.12 -0.42 14.81
CA MET A 144 -15.59 -0.47 13.43
C MET A 144 -14.45 -0.10 12.47
N ARG A 145 -13.68 0.95 12.79
CA ARG A 145 -12.51 1.32 11.99
C ARG A 145 -11.41 0.25 12.00
N ALA A 146 -11.22 -0.48 13.10
CA ALA A 146 -10.32 -1.62 13.13
C ALA A 146 -10.81 -2.73 12.18
N VAL A 147 -12.10 -3.10 12.24
CA VAL A 147 -12.72 -4.06 11.31
C VAL A 147 -12.54 -3.61 9.85
N PHE A 148 -12.80 -2.34 9.55
CA PHE A 148 -12.64 -1.77 8.22
C PHE A 148 -11.20 -1.80 7.74
N TRP A 149 -10.24 -1.53 8.62
CA TRP A 149 -8.81 -1.63 8.31
C TRP A 149 -8.42 -3.05 7.90
N HIS A 150 -8.86 -4.06 8.66
CA HIS A 150 -8.61 -5.45 8.31
C HIS A 150 -9.23 -5.83 6.96
N ALA A 151 -10.47 -5.41 6.70
CA ALA A 151 -11.11 -5.62 5.39
C ALA A 151 -10.36 -4.92 4.25
N ASN A 152 -9.86 -3.70 4.47
CA ASN A 152 -9.04 -2.97 3.51
C ASN A 152 -7.72 -3.68 3.19
N VAL A 153 -7.04 -4.23 4.20
CA VAL A 153 -5.84 -5.07 4.02
C VAL A 153 -6.19 -6.36 3.26
N MET A 154 -7.28 -7.03 3.61
CA MET A 154 -7.76 -8.23 2.91
C MET A 154 -8.02 -7.96 1.43
N ALA A 155 -8.69 -6.84 1.10
CA ALA A 155 -8.95 -6.43 -0.27
C ALA A 155 -7.64 -6.17 -1.05
N ASN A 156 -6.65 -5.55 -0.41
CA ASN A 156 -5.35 -5.27 -1.03
C ASN A 156 -4.57 -6.55 -1.32
N LEU A 157 -4.55 -7.50 -0.38
CA LEU A 157 -3.92 -8.81 -0.55
C LEU A 157 -4.63 -9.65 -1.64
N ALA A 158 -5.96 -9.67 -1.66
CA ALA A 158 -6.72 -10.38 -2.68
C ALA A 158 -6.46 -9.80 -4.08
N ASN A 159 -6.44 -8.46 -4.21
CA ASN A 159 -6.07 -7.79 -5.45
C ASN A 159 -4.64 -8.16 -5.87
N CYS A 160 -3.66 -8.04 -4.97
CA CYS A 160 -2.26 -8.41 -5.20
C CYS A 160 -2.13 -9.83 -5.77
N LEU A 161 -2.77 -10.81 -5.13
CA LEU A 161 -2.75 -12.21 -5.56
C LEU A 161 -3.38 -12.40 -6.96
N ALA A 162 -4.32 -11.56 -7.36
CA ALA A 162 -4.90 -11.61 -8.70
C ALA A 162 -4.04 -10.89 -9.76
N THR A 163 -3.32 -9.83 -9.38
CA THR A 163 -2.81 -8.84 -10.34
C THR A 163 -1.29 -8.77 -10.44
N TRP A 164 -0.53 -9.29 -9.49
CA TRP A 164 0.93 -9.21 -9.56
C TRP A 164 1.54 -9.73 -10.88
N PRO A 165 1.04 -10.81 -11.54
CA PRO A 165 1.69 -11.30 -12.76
C PRO A 165 1.59 -10.31 -13.94
N ARG A 166 0.55 -9.46 -13.96
CA ARG A 166 0.37 -8.40 -14.97
C ARG A 166 1.09 -7.09 -14.59
N GLU A 167 1.54 -6.95 -13.34
CA GLU A 167 2.29 -5.80 -12.84
C GLU A 167 3.79 -5.90 -13.19
N VAL A 168 4.34 -7.12 -13.26
CA VAL A 168 5.76 -7.35 -13.59
C VAL A 168 6.20 -6.70 -14.91
N PRO A 169 5.49 -6.84 -16.05
CA PRO A 169 5.90 -6.20 -17.30
C PRO A 169 5.91 -4.67 -17.22
N ALA A 170 5.02 -4.10 -16.42
CA ALA A 170 4.94 -2.66 -16.18
C ALA A 170 5.96 -2.16 -15.15
N ARG A 171 6.74 -3.07 -14.53
CA ARG A 171 7.69 -2.78 -13.44
C ARG A 171 7.01 -2.05 -12.27
N ASP A 172 5.75 -2.39 -12.00
CA ASP A 172 5.01 -1.86 -10.86
C ASP A 172 5.30 -2.73 -9.62
N TRP A 173 6.10 -2.18 -8.71
CA TRP A 173 6.56 -2.82 -7.48
C TRP A 173 5.74 -2.40 -6.26
N SER A 174 4.67 -1.62 -6.46
CA SER A 174 3.83 -1.13 -5.39
C SER A 174 2.85 -2.20 -4.83
N SER A 175 2.90 -3.41 -5.38
CA SER A 175 2.16 -4.56 -4.90
C SER A 175 2.81 -5.19 -3.66
N PRO A 176 2.03 -5.60 -2.63
CA PRO A 176 2.54 -6.25 -1.40
C PRO A 176 3.50 -7.42 -1.61
N LEU A 177 3.40 -8.10 -2.75
CA LEU A 177 4.25 -9.24 -3.10
C LEU A 177 5.74 -8.88 -3.15
N PHE A 178 6.13 -7.80 -3.83
CA PHE A 178 7.54 -7.51 -4.07
C PHE A 178 8.31 -7.12 -2.81
N PRO A 179 7.79 -6.23 -1.93
CA PRO A 179 8.44 -5.93 -0.65
C PRO A 179 8.56 -7.14 0.27
N LEU A 180 7.55 -8.04 0.29
CA LEU A 180 7.63 -9.29 1.04
C LEU A 180 8.69 -10.22 0.45
N ALA A 181 8.70 -10.40 -0.88
CA ALA A 181 9.68 -11.23 -1.56
C ALA A 181 11.12 -10.72 -1.34
N VAL A 182 11.32 -9.40 -1.32
CA VAL A 182 12.61 -8.78 -0.96
C VAL A 182 12.98 -9.07 0.50
N GLN A 183 12.03 -8.91 1.43
CA GLN A 183 12.28 -9.22 2.85
C GLN A 183 12.64 -10.70 3.07
N ARG A 184 12.08 -11.61 2.26
CA ARG A 184 12.37 -13.05 2.29
C ARG A 184 13.62 -13.45 1.51
N GLY A 185 14.31 -12.50 0.89
CA GLY A 185 15.53 -12.76 0.12
C GLY A 185 15.29 -13.44 -1.23
N VAL A 186 14.05 -13.47 -1.74
CA VAL A 186 13.72 -14.01 -3.07
C VAL A 186 14.29 -13.10 -4.16
N PHE A 187 14.30 -11.79 -3.90
CA PHE A 187 14.88 -10.78 -4.77
C PHE A 187 15.69 -9.77 -3.94
N SER A 188 16.76 -9.25 -4.55
CA SER A 188 17.26 -7.92 -4.20
C SER A 188 16.51 -6.84 -4.99
N GLN A 189 16.64 -5.57 -4.58
CA GLN A 189 16.13 -4.44 -5.38
C GLN A 189 16.81 -4.37 -6.75
N HIS A 190 18.05 -4.86 -6.87
CA HIS A 190 18.75 -4.97 -8.14
C HIS A 190 18.13 -6.04 -9.05
N ASP A 191 17.79 -7.21 -8.51
CA ASP A 191 17.10 -8.28 -9.26
C ASP A 191 15.80 -7.76 -9.89
N LEU A 192 14.98 -7.02 -9.14
CA LEU A 192 13.73 -6.47 -9.66
C LEU A 192 13.95 -5.52 -10.85
N ALA A 193 15.09 -4.82 -10.91
CA ALA A 193 15.42 -3.93 -12.00
C ALA A 193 15.97 -4.64 -13.24
N THR A 194 16.64 -5.79 -13.08
CA THR A 194 17.43 -6.42 -14.16
C THR A 194 16.84 -7.72 -14.68
N LEU A 195 16.14 -8.49 -13.86
CA LEU A 195 15.59 -9.79 -14.27
C LEU A 195 14.51 -9.64 -15.33
N SER A 196 14.41 -10.65 -16.18
CA SER A 196 13.32 -10.76 -17.15
C SER A 196 11.98 -10.98 -16.46
N VAL A 197 10.89 -10.69 -17.18
CA VAL A 197 9.52 -10.93 -16.67
C VAL A 197 9.32 -12.41 -16.29
N ASP A 198 9.84 -13.32 -17.11
CA ASP A 198 9.66 -14.75 -16.92
C ASP A 198 10.49 -15.26 -15.74
N ASP A 199 11.71 -14.76 -15.55
CA ASP A 199 12.55 -15.11 -14.38
C ASP A 199 11.90 -14.65 -13.07
N ILE A 200 11.33 -13.44 -13.04
CA ILE A 200 10.62 -12.94 -11.86
C ILE A 200 9.43 -13.87 -11.55
N LYS A 201 8.61 -14.19 -12.56
CA LYS A 201 7.46 -15.08 -12.37
C LYS A 201 7.87 -16.47 -11.89
N ALA A 202 8.91 -17.05 -12.46
CA ALA A 202 9.42 -18.37 -12.07
C ALA A 202 9.96 -18.39 -10.62
N ARG A 203 10.68 -17.34 -10.21
CA ARG A 203 11.16 -17.22 -8.82
C ARG A 203 10.00 -17.06 -7.84
N VAL A 204 9.00 -16.23 -8.15
CA VAL A 204 7.80 -16.11 -7.29
C VAL A 204 7.12 -17.46 -7.12
N ALA A 205 6.86 -18.17 -8.23
CA ALA A 205 6.17 -19.46 -8.22
C ALA A 205 6.87 -20.56 -7.40
N SER A 206 8.19 -20.45 -7.18
CA SER A 206 8.99 -21.40 -6.39
C SER A 206 9.33 -20.90 -4.98
N SER A 207 8.87 -19.70 -4.60
CA SER A 207 9.31 -19.02 -3.38
C SER A 207 8.42 -19.20 -2.14
N GLY A 208 7.15 -19.58 -2.31
CA GLY A 208 6.18 -19.64 -1.22
C GLY A 208 5.56 -18.28 -0.81
N VAL A 209 5.90 -17.19 -1.51
CA VAL A 209 5.45 -15.83 -1.15
C VAL A 209 3.94 -15.65 -1.39
N GLU A 210 3.37 -16.27 -2.42
CA GLU A 210 1.92 -16.19 -2.67
C GLU A 210 1.14 -16.89 -1.54
N GLU A 211 1.62 -18.04 -1.07
CA GLU A 211 1.07 -18.78 0.05
C GLU A 211 1.16 -17.99 1.36
N GLU A 212 2.27 -17.28 1.59
CA GLU A 212 2.44 -16.42 2.75
C GLU A 212 1.43 -15.25 2.73
N LEU A 213 1.24 -14.59 1.59
CA LEU A 213 0.24 -13.53 1.44
C LEU A 213 -1.19 -14.06 1.64
N LEU A 214 -1.49 -15.26 1.14
CA LEU A 214 -2.77 -15.92 1.36
C LEU A 214 -2.98 -16.26 2.84
N GLY A 215 -1.94 -16.75 3.52
CA GLY A 215 -1.95 -16.97 4.97
C GLY A 215 -2.21 -15.68 5.76
N LEU A 216 -1.57 -14.57 5.37
CA LEU A 216 -1.82 -13.25 5.95
C LEU A 216 -3.28 -12.82 5.72
N TRP A 217 -3.84 -13.09 4.55
CA TRP A 217 -5.25 -12.79 4.27
C TRP A 217 -6.18 -13.54 5.25
N TYR A 218 -5.96 -14.84 5.46
CA TYR A 218 -6.75 -15.62 6.41
C TYR A 218 -6.57 -15.15 7.86
N ALA A 219 -5.36 -14.74 8.24
CA ALA A 219 -5.10 -14.16 9.56
C ALA A 219 -5.88 -12.85 9.76
N ARG A 220 -6.03 -12.02 8.72
CA ARG A 220 -6.84 -10.80 8.78
C ARG A 220 -8.33 -11.13 8.90
N LEU A 221 -8.83 -12.12 8.17
CA LEU A 221 -10.22 -12.59 8.31
C LEU A 221 -10.50 -13.09 9.73
N ALA A 222 -9.61 -13.91 10.30
CA ALA A 222 -9.73 -14.40 11.66
C ALA A 222 -9.81 -13.24 12.68
N ALA A 223 -8.94 -12.24 12.55
CA ALA A 223 -8.98 -11.05 13.40
C ALA A 223 -10.31 -10.27 13.30
N VAL A 224 -10.89 -10.16 12.10
CA VAL A 224 -12.24 -9.56 11.94
C VAL A 224 -13.30 -10.36 12.70
N VAL A 225 -13.28 -11.68 12.55
CA VAL A 225 -14.24 -12.58 13.20
C VAL A 225 -14.11 -12.55 14.72
N GLU A 226 -12.89 -12.45 15.25
CA GLU A 226 -12.62 -12.32 16.68
C GLU A 226 -13.12 -10.99 17.27
N MET A 227 -13.12 -9.92 16.48
CA MET A 227 -13.66 -8.62 16.90
C MET A 227 -15.19 -8.58 16.94
N ALA A 228 -15.88 -9.52 16.27
CA ALA A 228 -17.34 -9.49 16.11
C ALA A 228 -18.15 -9.35 17.41
N PRO A 229 -17.84 -10.03 18.53
CA PRO A 229 -18.59 -9.88 19.77
C PRO A 229 -18.48 -8.50 20.42
N ARG A 230 -17.54 -7.66 19.97
CA ARG A 230 -17.20 -6.36 20.56
C ARG A 230 -17.77 -5.17 19.76
N VAL A 231 -18.49 -5.43 18.69
CA VAL A 231 -19.07 -4.40 17.82
C VAL A 231 -20.57 -4.69 17.69
N ALA A 232 -21.38 -3.86 18.35
CA ALA A 232 -22.84 -4.00 18.32
C ALA A 232 -23.46 -3.24 17.14
N ALA A 233 -22.77 -2.21 16.64
CA ALA A 233 -23.26 -1.32 15.60
C ALA A 233 -23.45 -1.94 14.20
N MET A 234 -22.89 -3.14 13.95
CA MET A 234 -22.98 -3.83 12.66
C MET A 234 -22.85 -5.35 12.79
N ASP A 235 -23.35 -6.09 11.79
CA ASP A 235 -23.05 -7.51 11.66
C ASP A 235 -21.64 -7.73 11.09
N VAL A 236 -20.66 -7.83 11.99
CA VAL A 236 -19.25 -8.06 11.63
C VAL A 236 -19.04 -9.40 10.93
N ARG A 237 -19.78 -10.45 11.31
CA ARG A 237 -19.60 -11.79 10.71
C ARG A 237 -20.14 -11.82 9.29
N GLY A 238 -21.33 -11.28 9.06
CA GLY A 238 -21.89 -11.12 7.72
C GLY A 238 -20.99 -10.25 6.83
N PHE A 239 -20.48 -9.14 7.37
CA PHE A 239 -19.52 -8.28 6.68
C PHE A 239 -18.23 -9.04 6.29
N ALA A 240 -17.66 -9.81 7.22
CA ALA A 240 -16.47 -10.62 6.97
C ALA A 240 -16.70 -11.63 5.84
N MET A 241 -17.87 -12.29 5.81
CA MET A 241 -18.19 -13.26 4.78
C MET A 241 -18.35 -12.66 3.39
N GLN A 242 -18.93 -11.46 3.30
CA GLN A 242 -19.02 -10.74 2.03
C GLN A 242 -17.62 -10.38 1.49
N ASN A 243 -16.70 -9.97 2.37
CA ASN A 243 -15.30 -9.72 1.99
C ASN A 243 -14.56 -11.02 1.62
N ALA A 244 -14.93 -12.16 2.19
CA ALA A 244 -14.35 -13.45 1.79
C ALA A 244 -14.74 -13.85 0.36
N ALA A 245 -15.97 -13.55 -0.06
CA ALA A 245 -16.42 -13.79 -1.45
C ALA A 245 -15.59 -13.02 -2.49
N PHE A 246 -15.04 -11.86 -2.11
CA PHE A 246 -14.14 -11.08 -2.95
C PHE A 246 -12.86 -11.85 -3.30
N LEU A 247 -12.22 -12.51 -2.31
CA LEU A 247 -11.06 -13.37 -2.57
C LEU A 247 -11.42 -14.53 -3.50
N ILE A 248 -12.56 -15.20 -3.27
CA ILE A 248 -13.00 -16.34 -4.10
C ILE A 248 -13.13 -15.91 -5.56
N THR A 249 -13.75 -14.76 -5.82
CA THR A 249 -13.88 -14.22 -7.18
C THR A 249 -12.51 -14.05 -7.85
N HIS A 250 -11.55 -13.50 -7.12
CA HIS A 250 -10.19 -13.29 -7.61
C HIS A 250 -9.41 -14.59 -7.87
N LEU A 251 -9.54 -15.59 -6.98
CA LEU A 251 -8.90 -16.89 -7.15
C LEU A 251 -9.51 -17.68 -8.31
N SER A 252 -10.83 -17.60 -8.50
CA SER A 252 -11.50 -18.22 -9.65
C SER A 252 -11.07 -17.60 -10.98
N CYS A 253 -10.83 -16.29 -11.04
CA CYS A 253 -10.25 -15.66 -12.24
C CYS A 253 -8.85 -16.19 -12.61
N ARG A 254 -8.11 -16.79 -11.66
CA ARG A 254 -6.80 -17.42 -11.90
C ARG A 254 -6.86 -18.95 -12.08
N GLY A 255 -8.06 -19.54 -12.03
CA GLY A 255 -8.25 -20.98 -12.17
C GLY A 255 -7.82 -21.81 -10.96
N HIS A 256 -7.75 -21.20 -9.78
CA HIS A 256 -7.45 -21.91 -8.52
C HIS A 256 -8.67 -22.62 -7.92
N ILE A 257 -9.89 -22.20 -8.30
CA ILE A 257 -11.20 -22.72 -7.86
C ILE A 257 -12.17 -22.60 -9.03
#